data_AF-A0A662DV83-F1
#
_entry.id   AF-A0A662DV83-F1
#
_cell.length_a   1.000
_cell.length_b   1.000
_cell.length_c   1.000
_cell.angle_alpha   90.00
_cell.angle_beta   90.00
_cell.angle_gamma   90.00
#
_symmetry.space_group_name_H-M   'P 1'
#
loop_
_entity.id
_entity.type
_entity.pdbx_description
1 polymer ?
#
loop_
_entity_poly.entity_id
_entity_poly.type
_entity_poly.pdbx_seq_one_letter_code
_entity_poly.pdbx_strand_id
1 'polypeptide(L)'
;MISPRQRGISTLGSILLAAVAGFGAATVVMDWVIVDVQTPEPEAIHFKIPFPLVMADIAVAFIPDEVMQDMEVPQEARDQRELVMAALSSLIDAPDGALVEVTTPDETVSIVKKGRKILIDVNAEDAEVHCSVPLDGIYKSFEHWDWEVFEPKMVLTALHHTSPGVLVDVNAGDGTKVKITKW
;
A
#
# COMPACT_ATOMS: atom_id res chain seq x y z
N MET A 1 35.62 46.56 -31.88
CA MET A 1 34.80 45.65 -32.69
C MET A 1 34.91 44.26 -32.06
N ILE A 2 34.00 43.90 -31.16
CA ILE A 2 34.01 42.63 -30.41
C ILE A 2 32.71 41.91 -30.76
N SER A 3 32.80 40.79 -31.47
CA SER A 3 31.66 39.94 -31.81
C SER A 3 31.22 39.15 -30.56
N PRO A 4 29.93 39.14 -30.19
CA PRO A 4 29.45 38.27 -29.13
C PRO A 4 29.35 36.83 -29.66
N ARG A 5 30.18 35.94 -29.09
CA ARG A 5 30.08 34.49 -29.27
C ARG A 5 28.70 34.03 -28.78
N GLN A 6 27.77 33.78 -29.70
CA GLN A 6 26.56 33.03 -29.39
C GLN A 6 26.98 31.61 -28.97
N ARG A 7 26.87 31.30 -27.67
CA ARG A 7 26.94 29.94 -27.17
C ARG A 7 25.64 29.27 -27.56
N GLY A 8 25.63 28.58 -28.71
CA GLY A 8 24.51 27.73 -29.09
C GLY A 8 24.32 26.66 -28.03
N ILE A 9 23.21 26.70 -27.31
CA ILE A 9 22.73 25.57 -26.52
C ILE A 9 22.45 24.47 -27.55
N SER A 10 23.30 23.45 -27.59
CA SER A 10 23.17 22.33 -28.51
C SER A 10 21.79 21.70 -28.33
N THR A 11 21.01 21.60 -29.40
CA THR A 11 19.66 21.00 -29.41
C THR A 11 19.66 19.61 -28.77
N LEU A 12 20.76 18.86 -28.92
CA LEU A 12 20.98 17.55 -28.29
C LEU A 12 21.11 17.66 -26.76
N GLY A 13 21.78 18.69 -26.26
CA GLY A 13 21.91 18.95 -24.83
C GLY A 13 20.57 19.31 -24.18
N SER A 14 19.73 20.10 -24.84
CA SER A 14 18.38 20.40 -24.36
C SER A 14 17.45 19.19 -24.39
N ILE A 15 17.56 18.32 -25.39
CA ILE A 15 16.77 17.07 -25.47
C ILE A 15 17.19 16.11 -24.34
N LEU A 16 18.48 15.93 -24.10
CA LEU A 16 19.00 15.10 -23.01
C LEU A 16 18.58 15.63 -21.64
N LEU A 17 18.66 16.95 -21.43
CA LEU A 17 18.25 17.55 -20.16
C LEU A 17 16.73 17.41 -19.94
N ALA A 18 15.92 17.60 -20.99
CA ALA A 18 14.48 17.40 -20.94
C ALA A 18 14.11 15.93 -20.70
N ALA A 19 14.85 14.97 -21.28
CA ALA A 19 14.65 13.55 -21.04
C ALA A 19 14.99 13.16 -19.60
N VAL A 20 16.11 13.65 -19.05
CA VAL A 20 16.51 13.39 -17.65
C VAL A 20 15.53 14.07 -16.68
N ALA A 21 15.14 15.31 -16.93
CA ALA A 21 14.16 16.01 -16.11
C ALA A 21 12.78 15.36 -16.19
N GLY A 22 12.36 14.91 -17.37
CA GLY A 22 11.11 14.17 -17.59
C GLY A 22 11.11 12.82 -16.87
N PHE A 23 12.23 12.09 -16.92
CA PHE A 23 12.38 10.82 -16.22
C PHE A 23 12.41 11.01 -14.68
N GLY A 24 13.14 12.02 -14.20
CA GLY A 24 13.15 12.37 -12.78
C GLY A 24 11.79 12.84 -12.27
N ALA A 25 11.07 13.65 -13.04
CA ALA A 25 9.70 14.05 -12.72
C ALA A 25 8.77 12.83 -12.70
N ALA A 26 8.90 11.89 -13.65
CA ALA A 26 8.11 10.66 -13.66
C ALA A 26 8.33 9.84 -12.37
N THR A 27 9.57 9.71 -11.88
CA THR A 27 9.82 8.98 -10.62
C THR A 27 9.22 9.67 -9.39
N VAL A 28 9.07 11.00 -9.40
CA VAL A 28 8.46 11.75 -8.28
C VAL A 28 6.93 11.62 -8.29
N VAL A 29 6.32 11.41 -9.46
CA VAL A 29 4.86 11.35 -9.62
C VAL A 29 4.30 9.93 -9.44
N MET A 30 5.15 8.91 -9.44
CA MET A 30 4.73 7.52 -9.21
C MET A 30 4.34 7.27 -7.75
N ASP A 31 3.38 6.36 -7.53
CA ASP A 31 3.11 5.78 -6.21
C ASP A 31 4.22 4.77 -5.87
N TRP A 32 4.82 4.90 -4.68
CA TRP A 32 5.84 3.97 -4.20
C TRP A 32 5.42 3.29 -2.91
N VAL A 33 5.79 2.01 -2.78
CA VAL A 33 5.79 1.31 -1.50
C VAL A 33 7.22 1.02 -1.11
N ILE A 34 7.61 1.41 0.10
CA ILE A 34 8.90 1.06 0.67
C ILE A 34 8.69 -0.04 1.69
N VAL A 35 9.35 -1.17 1.47
CA VAL A 35 9.45 -2.26 2.43
C VAL A 35 10.81 -2.18 3.11
N ASP A 36 10.82 -1.92 4.40
CA ASP A 36 11.99 -1.83 5.27
C ASP A 36 11.96 -3.03 6.23
N VAL A 37 12.94 -3.92 6.12
CA VAL A 37 13.10 -5.10 6.97
C VAL A 37 14.43 -5.00 7.70
N GLN A 38 14.41 -5.17 9.01
CA GLN A 38 15.58 -5.20 9.87
C GLN A 38 15.53 -6.45 10.75
N THR A 39 16.57 -7.28 10.72
CA THR A 39 16.70 -8.45 11.58
C THR A 39 17.84 -8.26 12.58
N PRO A 40 17.75 -8.88 13.76
CA PRO A 40 18.80 -8.84 14.78
C PRO A 40 20.01 -9.72 14.39
N GLU A 41 21.10 -9.60 15.16
CA GLU A 41 22.23 -10.54 15.07
C GLU A 41 21.81 -11.99 15.40
N PRO A 42 22.51 -13.02 14.86
CA PRO A 42 23.73 -12.96 14.04
C PRO A 42 23.47 -12.76 12.54
N GLU A 43 22.21 -12.87 12.10
CA GLU A 43 21.79 -12.68 10.71
C GLU A 43 21.29 -11.24 10.49
N ALA A 44 22.06 -10.27 10.97
CA ALA A 44 21.68 -8.85 10.91
C ALA A 44 21.60 -8.39 9.45
N ILE A 45 20.36 -8.25 8.96
CA ILE A 45 20.04 -7.80 7.61
C ILE A 45 19.20 -6.54 7.77
N HIS A 46 19.55 -5.50 7.02
CA HIS A 46 18.73 -4.31 6.88
C HIS A 46 18.51 -4.06 5.40
N PHE A 47 17.27 -4.25 4.95
CA PHE A 47 16.91 -4.15 3.55
C PHE A 47 15.79 -3.12 3.36
N LYS A 48 16.00 -2.18 2.45
CA LYS A 48 15.01 -1.17 2.04
C LYS A 48 14.74 -1.32 0.55
N ILE A 49 13.52 -1.74 0.23
CA ILE A 49 13.08 -1.95 -1.15
C ILE A 49 12.09 -0.85 -1.51
N PRO A 50 12.50 0.16 -2.29
CA PRO A 50 11.54 1.01 -2.97
C PRO A 50 10.94 0.20 -4.14
N PHE A 51 9.62 0.04 -4.12
CA PHE A 51 8.87 -0.69 -5.12
C PHE A 51 7.79 0.22 -5.72
N PRO A 52 7.95 0.65 -6.99
CA PRO A 52 6.94 1.46 -7.66
C PRO A 52 5.72 0.60 -7.99
N LEU A 53 4.51 1.04 -7.61
CA LEU A 53 3.30 0.23 -7.75
C LEU A 53 2.98 -0.16 -9.20
N VAL A 54 3.33 0.69 -10.17
CA VAL A 54 3.18 0.39 -11.60
C VAL A 54 3.92 -0.89 -12.03
N MET A 55 5.02 -1.25 -11.35
CA MET A 55 5.70 -2.52 -11.63
C MET A 55 4.89 -3.72 -11.13
N ALA A 56 4.14 -3.59 -10.03
CA ALA A 56 3.24 -4.65 -9.61
C ALA A 56 2.04 -4.78 -10.55
N ASP A 57 1.50 -3.68 -11.09
CA ASP A 57 0.42 -3.77 -12.09
C ASP A 57 0.84 -4.60 -13.30
N ILE A 58 2.07 -4.37 -13.77
CA ILE A 58 2.68 -5.14 -14.85
C ILE A 58 2.87 -6.60 -14.41
N ALA A 59 3.45 -6.85 -13.24
CA ALA A 59 3.72 -8.20 -12.76
C ALA A 59 2.44 -9.04 -12.58
N VAL A 60 1.37 -8.44 -12.04
CA VAL A 60 0.08 -9.10 -11.85
C VAL A 60 -0.57 -9.47 -13.19
N ALA A 61 -0.34 -8.70 -14.25
CA ALA A 61 -0.82 -9.04 -15.60
C ALA A 61 -0.15 -10.30 -16.19
N PHE A 62 0.94 -10.80 -15.60
CA PHE A 62 1.62 -12.04 -15.99
C PHE A 62 1.33 -13.23 -15.08
N ILE A 63 0.48 -13.06 -14.06
CA ILE A 63 0.08 -14.18 -13.19
C ILE A 63 -0.85 -15.10 -14.00
N PRO A 64 -0.54 -16.41 -14.13
CA PRO A 64 -1.41 -17.35 -14.84
C PRO A 64 -2.76 -17.52 -14.15
N ASP A 65 -3.82 -17.65 -14.96
CA ASP A 65 -5.19 -17.81 -14.46
C ASP A 65 -5.36 -19.06 -13.58
N GLU A 66 -4.56 -20.11 -13.82
CA GLU A 66 -4.59 -21.35 -13.02
C GLU A 66 -4.23 -21.12 -11.54
N VAL A 67 -3.42 -20.11 -11.24
CA VAL A 67 -3.06 -19.76 -9.85
C VAL A 67 -4.23 -19.08 -9.14
N MET A 68 -5.16 -18.49 -9.89
CA MET A 68 -6.31 -17.76 -9.36
C MET A 68 -7.56 -18.65 -9.21
N GLN A 69 -7.58 -19.85 -9.81
CA GLN A 69 -8.75 -20.75 -9.78
C GLN A 69 -9.17 -21.18 -8.36
N ASP A 70 -8.22 -21.33 -7.45
CA ASP A 70 -8.51 -21.70 -6.06
C ASP A 70 -8.94 -20.50 -5.19
N MET A 71 -9.10 -19.33 -5.79
CA MET A 71 -9.44 -18.08 -5.10
C MET A 71 -10.89 -17.64 -5.30
N GLU A 72 -11.79 -18.60 -5.61
CA GLU A 72 -13.22 -18.34 -5.76
C GLU A 72 -13.80 -17.69 -4.50
N VAL A 73 -14.63 -16.67 -4.71
CA VAL A 73 -15.34 -16.00 -3.63
C VAL A 73 -16.50 -16.88 -3.18
N PRO A 74 -16.65 -17.13 -1.88
CA PRO A 74 -17.79 -17.88 -1.36
C PRO A 74 -19.12 -17.30 -1.84
N GLN A 75 -20.07 -18.18 -2.20
CA GLN A 75 -21.37 -17.76 -2.73
C GLN A 75 -22.11 -16.83 -1.76
N GLU A 76 -21.97 -17.06 -0.45
CA GLU A 76 -22.58 -16.22 0.58
C GLU A 76 -22.06 -14.78 0.54
N ALA A 77 -20.77 -14.58 0.24
CA ALA A 77 -20.19 -13.25 0.11
C ALA A 77 -20.66 -12.55 -1.18
N ARG A 78 -20.83 -13.30 -2.27
CA ARG A 78 -21.37 -12.81 -3.54
C ARG A 78 -22.81 -12.36 -3.42
N ASP A 79 -23.64 -13.18 -2.80
CA ASP A 79 -25.07 -12.89 -2.55
C ASP A 79 -25.25 -11.67 -1.64
N GLN A 80 -24.26 -11.40 -0.76
CA GLN A 80 -24.27 -10.26 0.15
C GLN A 80 -23.49 -9.04 -0.36
N ARG A 81 -23.07 -9.01 -1.62
CA ARG A 81 -22.27 -7.91 -2.20
C ARG A 81 -22.83 -6.53 -1.86
N GLU A 82 -24.11 -6.31 -2.12
CA GLU A 82 -24.76 -5.01 -1.86
C GLU A 82 -24.72 -4.64 -0.38
N LEU A 83 -24.91 -5.62 0.51
CA LEU A 83 -24.85 -5.42 1.96
C LEU A 83 -23.43 -5.09 2.40
N VAL A 84 -22.41 -5.78 1.87
CA VAL A 84 -21.00 -5.50 2.18
C VAL A 84 -20.61 -4.11 1.70
N MET A 85 -21.01 -3.73 0.48
CA MET A 85 -20.76 -2.38 -0.04
C MET A 85 -21.45 -1.30 0.79
N ALA A 86 -22.70 -1.54 1.22
CA ALA A 86 -23.42 -0.62 2.09
C ALA A 86 -22.77 -0.50 3.48
N ALA A 87 -22.31 -1.62 4.05
CA ALA A 87 -21.61 -1.65 5.33
C ALA A 87 -20.29 -0.90 5.26
N LEU A 88 -19.49 -1.11 4.20
CA LEU A 88 -18.23 -0.41 3.99
C LEU A 88 -18.43 1.09 3.78
N SER A 89 -19.43 1.49 2.98
CA SER A 89 -19.80 2.88 2.80
C SER A 89 -20.20 3.54 4.13
N SER A 90 -21.04 2.84 4.91
CA SER A 90 -21.46 3.31 6.23
C SER A 90 -20.28 3.46 7.20
N LEU A 91 -19.30 2.55 7.14
CA LEU A 91 -18.10 2.60 7.97
C LEU A 91 -17.18 3.77 7.58
N ILE A 92 -17.09 4.09 6.29
CA ILE A 92 -16.34 5.25 5.79
C ILE A 92 -16.93 6.56 6.32
N ASP A 93 -18.27 6.68 6.31
CA ASP A 93 -18.99 7.89 6.71
C ASP A 93 -19.22 7.99 8.23
N ALA A 94 -19.01 6.90 8.97
CA ALA A 94 -19.12 6.89 10.43
C ALA A 94 -18.14 7.89 11.07
N PRO A 95 -18.44 8.46 12.25
CA PRO A 95 -17.48 9.26 12.99
C PRO A 95 -16.29 8.42 13.46
N ASP A 96 -15.17 9.08 13.75
CA ASP A 96 -14.00 8.42 14.35
C ASP A 96 -14.37 7.81 15.71
N GLY A 97 -13.88 6.60 15.98
CA GLY A 97 -14.26 5.88 17.19
C GLY A 97 -13.64 4.49 17.29
N ALA A 98 -13.62 3.95 18.51
CA ALA A 98 -13.21 2.58 18.76
C ALA A 98 -14.26 1.60 18.20
N LEU A 99 -13.80 0.59 17.49
CA LEU A 99 -14.61 -0.51 16.96
C LEU A 99 -14.45 -1.75 17.85
N VAL A 100 -13.21 -2.05 18.24
CA VAL A 100 -12.86 -3.17 19.11
C VAL A 100 -11.76 -2.72 20.06
N GLU A 101 -11.88 -3.08 21.33
CA GLU A 101 -10.84 -2.92 22.33
C GLU A 101 -10.85 -4.17 23.20
N VAL A 102 -9.73 -4.91 23.19
CA VAL A 102 -9.54 -6.14 23.97
C VAL A 102 -8.27 -5.97 24.77
N THR A 103 -8.38 -6.08 26.09
CA THR A 103 -7.24 -6.06 27.00
C THR A 103 -7.24 -7.31 27.84
N THR A 104 -6.13 -8.03 27.79
CA THR A 104 -5.78 -9.14 28.68
C THR A 104 -4.55 -8.73 29.51
N PRO A 105 -4.10 -9.56 30.48
CA PRO A 105 -2.88 -9.26 31.21
C PRO A 105 -1.63 -9.14 30.33
N ASP A 106 -1.58 -9.87 29.21
CA ASP A 106 -0.37 -10.05 28.39
C ASP A 106 -0.47 -9.38 27.01
N GLU A 107 -1.68 -8.99 26.60
CA GLU A 107 -1.94 -8.46 25.26
C GLU A 107 -3.04 -7.39 25.27
N THR A 108 -2.86 -6.36 24.44
CA THR A 108 -3.90 -5.40 24.08
C THR A 108 -4.08 -5.33 22.57
N VAL A 109 -5.33 -5.44 22.12
CA VAL A 109 -5.74 -5.22 20.73
C VAL A 109 -6.70 -4.05 20.67
N SER A 110 -6.40 -3.07 19.84
CA SER A 110 -7.22 -1.89 19.59
C SER A 110 -7.50 -1.78 18.10
N ILE A 111 -8.77 -1.68 17.73
CA ILE A 111 -9.20 -1.40 16.35
C ILE A 111 -10.04 -0.13 16.38
N VAL A 112 -9.55 0.91 15.71
CA VAL A 112 -10.13 2.25 15.74
C VAL A 112 -10.37 2.74 14.33
N LYS A 113 -11.56 3.25 14.05
CA LYS A 113 -11.79 4.03 12.83
C LYS A 113 -11.25 5.43 13.04
N LYS A 114 -10.37 5.89 12.14
CA LYS A 114 -9.82 7.25 12.13
C LYS A 114 -9.76 7.82 10.72
N GLY A 115 -10.48 8.91 10.46
CA GLY A 115 -10.62 9.49 9.12
C GLY A 115 -11.21 8.48 8.14
N ARG A 116 -10.50 8.17 7.05
CA ARG A 116 -10.94 7.17 6.04
C ARG A 116 -10.12 5.88 6.13
N LYS A 117 -9.70 5.52 7.35
CA LYS A 117 -8.84 4.37 7.64
C LYS A 117 -9.33 3.64 8.90
N ILE A 118 -9.03 2.35 8.98
CA ILE A 118 -9.04 1.60 10.24
C ILE A 118 -7.59 1.46 10.70
N LEU A 119 -7.33 1.80 11.95
CA LEU A 119 -6.07 1.55 12.63
C LEU A 119 -6.24 0.30 13.48
N ILE A 120 -5.31 -0.63 13.34
CA ILE A 120 -5.25 -1.86 14.12
C ILE A 120 -3.91 -1.82 14.86
N ASP A 121 -3.98 -1.79 16.18
CA ASP A 121 -2.83 -1.79 17.06
C ASP A 121 -2.89 -3.04 17.92
N VAL A 122 -1.83 -3.86 17.88
CA VAL A 122 -1.64 -5.02 18.74
C VAL A 122 -0.37 -4.81 19.53
N ASN A 123 -0.46 -4.95 20.85
CA ASN A 123 0.68 -4.92 21.75
C ASN A 123 0.65 -6.19 22.59
N ALA A 124 1.55 -7.13 22.29
CA ALA A 124 1.74 -8.39 22.97
C ALA A 124 3.20 -8.52 23.45
N GLU A 125 3.48 -9.49 24.32
CA GLU A 125 4.84 -9.75 24.81
C GLU A 125 5.83 -10.03 23.67
N ASP A 126 5.38 -10.71 22.61
CA ASP A 126 6.21 -11.18 21.51
C ASP A 126 6.07 -10.36 20.23
N ALA A 127 5.18 -9.35 20.18
CA ALA A 127 5.09 -8.44 19.05
C ALA A 127 4.33 -7.14 19.36
N GLU A 128 4.80 -6.05 18.77
CA GLU A 128 4.04 -4.82 18.59
C GLU A 128 3.71 -4.67 17.09
N VAL A 129 2.43 -4.47 16.77
CA VAL A 129 1.93 -4.36 15.40
C VAL A 129 1.06 -3.12 15.26
N HIS A 130 1.36 -2.29 14.27
CA HIS A 130 0.53 -1.19 13.82
C HIS A 130 0.17 -1.41 12.35
N CYS A 131 -1.11 -1.45 12.04
CA CYS A 131 -1.61 -1.59 10.68
C CYS A 131 -2.64 -0.51 10.38
N SER A 132 -2.51 0.12 9.21
CA SER A 132 -3.42 1.13 8.69
C SER A 132 -4.12 0.59 7.46
N VAL A 133 -5.39 0.24 7.61
CA VAL A 133 -6.23 -0.30 6.54
C VAL A 133 -6.98 0.84 5.84
N PRO A 134 -6.76 1.08 4.53
CA PRO A 134 -7.33 2.21 3.81
C PRO A 134 -8.74 1.90 3.30
N LEU A 135 -9.76 2.47 3.95
CA LEU A 135 -11.16 2.16 3.62
C LEU A 135 -11.55 2.59 2.20
N ASP A 136 -11.07 3.76 1.75
CA ASP A 136 -11.33 4.23 0.38
C ASP A 136 -10.75 3.31 -0.69
N GLY A 137 -9.52 2.83 -0.45
CA GLY A 137 -8.86 1.90 -1.34
C GLY A 137 -9.64 0.59 -1.45
N ILE A 138 -10.07 0.03 -0.32
CA ILE A 138 -10.87 -1.19 -0.29
C ILE A 138 -12.21 -0.98 -1.00
N TYR A 139 -12.89 0.13 -0.72
CA TYR A 139 -14.18 0.44 -1.35
C TYR A 139 -14.02 0.55 -2.87
N LYS A 140 -12.98 1.24 -3.35
CA LYS A 140 -12.68 1.37 -4.78
C LYS A 140 -12.36 0.02 -5.41
N SER A 141 -11.61 -0.84 -4.74
CA SER A 141 -11.33 -2.19 -5.22
C SER A 141 -12.61 -3.01 -5.35
N PHE A 142 -13.49 -2.99 -4.35
CA PHE A 142 -14.73 -3.77 -4.35
C PHE A 142 -15.78 -3.25 -5.35
N GLU A 143 -15.77 -1.94 -5.63
CA GLU A 143 -16.65 -1.30 -6.61
C GLU A 143 -16.38 -1.77 -8.05
N HIS A 144 -15.10 -1.97 -8.41
CA HIS A 144 -14.69 -2.33 -9.77
C HIS A 144 -14.54 -3.84 -10.00
N TRP A 145 -14.46 -4.62 -8.93
CA TRP A 145 -14.29 -6.06 -8.97
C TRP A 145 -15.62 -6.79 -9.28
N ASP A 146 -15.52 -7.96 -9.91
CA ASP A 146 -16.67 -8.78 -10.32
C ASP A 146 -17.22 -9.67 -9.20
N TRP A 147 -16.49 -9.83 -8.08
CA TRP A 147 -16.82 -10.69 -6.95
C TRP A 147 -16.81 -12.19 -7.27
N GLU A 148 -16.22 -12.62 -8.39
CA GLU A 148 -16.14 -14.04 -8.74
C GLU A 148 -14.90 -14.70 -8.12
N VAL A 149 -13.74 -14.05 -8.28
CA VAL A 149 -12.43 -14.58 -7.87
C VAL A 149 -11.60 -13.48 -7.23
N PHE A 150 -10.94 -13.75 -6.10
CA PHE A 150 -10.05 -12.76 -5.48
C PHE A 150 -8.84 -12.50 -6.39
N GLU A 151 -8.72 -11.26 -6.89
CA GLU A 151 -7.61 -10.88 -7.78
C GLU A 151 -6.54 -10.06 -7.03
N PRO A 152 -5.24 -10.31 -7.30
CA PRO A 152 -4.16 -9.48 -6.75
C PRO A 152 -4.27 -7.98 -7.10
N LYS A 153 -4.93 -7.65 -8.23
CA LYS A 153 -5.19 -6.25 -8.63
C LYS A 153 -6.04 -5.49 -7.62
N MET A 154 -6.85 -6.17 -6.81
CA MET A 154 -7.63 -5.50 -5.76
C MET A 154 -6.72 -4.87 -4.71
N VAL A 155 -5.62 -5.53 -4.34
CA VAL A 155 -4.65 -4.99 -3.39
C VAL A 155 -3.96 -3.77 -3.99
N LEU A 156 -3.55 -3.86 -5.26
CA LEU A 156 -2.90 -2.74 -5.95
C LEU A 156 -3.84 -1.54 -6.11
N THR A 157 -5.09 -1.77 -6.48
CA THR A 157 -6.12 -0.73 -6.57
C THR A 157 -6.31 -0.03 -5.23
N ALA A 158 -6.34 -0.80 -4.12
CA ALA A 158 -6.44 -0.24 -2.80
C ALA A 158 -5.21 0.61 -2.46
N LEU A 159 -4.01 0.11 -2.75
CA LEU A 159 -2.76 0.83 -2.53
C LEU A 159 -2.69 2.12 -3.35
N HIS A 160 -3.07 2.14 -4.62
CA HIS A 160 -3.11 3.35 -5.45
C HIS A 160 -4.03 4.44 -4.87
N HIS A 161 -5.16 4.07 -4.30
CA HIS A 161 -6.11 5.02 -3.70
C HIS A 161 -5.82 5.36 -2.23
N THR A 162 -4.76 4.78 -1.66
CA THR A 162 -4.34 5.05 -0.29
C THR A 162 -3.51 6.32 -0.22
N SER A 163 -3.79 7.17 0.77
CA SER A 163 -2.92 8.33 1.06
C SER A 163 -1.55 7.88 1.59
N PRO A 164 -0.47 8.63 1.31
CA PRO A 164 0.85 8.33 1.84
C PRO A 164 0.87 8.14 3.36
N GLY A 165 1.77 7.26 3.83
CA GLY A 165 1.95 6.94 5.24
C GLY A 165 2.32 5.49 5.49
N VAL A 166 2.51 5.16 6.76
CA VAL A 166 2.77 3.79 7.21
C VAL A 166 1.51 2.95 7.02
N LEU A 167 1.66 1.82 6.34
CA LEU A 167 0.61 0.81 6.16
C LEU A 167 0.75 -0.30 7.19
N VAL A 168 1.99 -0.72 7.45
CA VAL A 168 2.33 -1.77 8.42
C VAL A 168 3.62 -1.38 9.13
N ASP A 169 3.66 -1.55 10.44
CA ASP A 169 4.85 -1.47 11.28
C ASP A 169 4.78 -2.62 12.29
N VAL A 170 5.72 -3.56 12.20
CA VAL A 170 5.80 -4.73 13.07
C VAL A 170 7.15 -4.70 13.76
N ASN A 171 7.14 -4.89 15.07
CA ASN A 171 8.32 -5.10 15.89
C ASN A 171 8.13 -6.41 16.66
N ALA A 172 8.75 -7.47 16.19
CA ALA A 172 8.70 -8.78 16.82
C ALA A 172 9.63 -8.83 18.04
N GLY A 173 9.30 -9.69 19.00
CA GLY A 173 10.01 -9.85 20.26
C GLY A 173 11.42 -10.43 20.11
N ASP A 174 11.73 -11.03 18.95
CA ASP A 174 13.08 -11.43 18.59
C ASP A 174 13.98 -10.24 18.16
N GLY A 175 13.40 -9.04 17.96
CA GLY A 175 14.06 -7.84 17.49
C GLY A 175 13.91 -7.58 15.99
N THR A 176 13.20 -8.44 15.26
CA THR A 176 12.87 -8.26 13.85
C THR A 176 11.87 -7.13 13.67
N LYS A 177 12.14 -6.22 12.72
CA LYS A 177 11.28 -5.10 12.39
C LYS A 177 10.92 -5.11 10.92
N VAL A 178 9.63 -4.88 10.63
CA VAL A 178 9.12 -4.76 9.27
C VAL A 178 8.26 -3.52 9.17
N LYS A 179 8.60 -2.61 8.26
CA LYS A 179 7.85 -1.39 8.00
C LYS A 179 7.52 -1.27 6.53
N ILE A 180 6.23 -1.13 6.23
CA ILE A 180 5.71 -0.91 4.89
C ILE A 180 5.12 0.50 4.85
N THR A 181 5.68 1.37 4.00
CA THR A 181 5.26 2.77 3.87
C THR A 181 4.88 3.07 2.43
N LYS A 182 3.70 3.65 2.22
CA LYS A 182 3.33 4.24 0.93
C LYS A 182 3.81 5.70 0.86
N TRP A 183 4.40 6.08 -0.27
CA TRP A 183 4.81 7.44 -0.62
C TRP A 183 4.02 7.95 -1.82
#